data_AF-A0AAD6YX34-F1
#
_entry.id   AF-A0AAD6YX34-F1
#
_cell.length_a   1.000
_cell.length_b   1.000
_cell.length_c   1.000
_cell.angle_alpha   90.00
_cell.angle_beta   90.00
_cell.angle_gamma   90.00
#
_symmetry.space_group_name_H-M   'P 1'
#
loop_
_entity.id
_entity.type
_entity.pdbx_description
1 polymer ?
#
loop_
_entity_poly.entity_id
_entity_poly.type
_entity_poly.pdbx_seq_one_letter_code
_entity_poly.pdbx_strand_id
1 'polypeptide(L)'
;GPTVAHVLARLGFGRDLVNITTSYAGQELDNKLAVWRNALREELRTNSRGGLGKRCPKLAEKIVDTFPRLEVVHLYMNPLTSTSPQHVGPVPNSNAWTPQEPNIPALSDFCSSLFGWSGEHLLNKLNSNLWPGLAFRMFASVCIQY
;
A
#
# COMPACT_ATOMS: atom_id res chain seq x y z
N GLY A 1 17.07 -5.69 11.18
CA GLY A 1 16.33 -4.45 11.49
C GLY A 1 16.04 -3.68 10.21
N PRO A 2 15.12 -2.70 10.23
CA PRO A 2 14.62 -2.01 9.04
C PRO A 2 15.72 -1.37 8.17
N THR A 3 16.75 -0.76 8.76
CA THR A 3 17.85 -0.12 8.03
C THR A 3 18.63 -1.10 7.15
N VAL A 4 18.98 -2.26 7.70
CA VAL A 4 19.69 -3.32 6.95
C VAL A 4 18.80 -3.89 5.84
N ALA A 5 17.52 -4.13 6.15
CA ALA A 5 16.57 -4.64 5.16
C ALA A 5 16.38 -3.66 3.98
N HIS A 6 16.27 -2.36 4.28
CA HIS A 6 16.17 -1.31 3.27
C HIS A 6 17.40 -1.27 2.35
N VAL A 7 18.61 -1.34 2.92
CA VAL A 7 19.85 -1.39 2.13
C VAL A 7 19.88 -2.64 1.25
N LEU A 8 19.57 -3.82 1.79
CA LEU A 8 19.53 -5.06 1.01
C LEU A 8 18.52 -4.99 -0.14
N ALA A 9 17.37 -4.36 0.10
CA ALA A 9 16.38 -4.11 -0.96
C ALA A 9 16.96 -3.18 -2.05
N ARG A 10 17.66 -2.10 -1.67
CA ARG A 10 18.36 -1.21 -2.61
C ARG A 10 19.47 -1.91 -3.40
N LEU A 11 20.17 -2.86 -2.78
CA LEU A 11 21.21 -3.68 -3.42
C LEU A 11 20.65 -4.72 -4.42
N GLY A 12 19.32 -4.80 -4.57
CA GLY A 12 18.68 -5.63 -5.58
C GLY A 12 18.12 -6.96 -5.06
N PHE A 13 18.47 -7.39 -3.84
CA PHE A 13 18.05 -8.69 -3.31
C PHE A 13 16.54 -8.90 -3.31
N GLY A 14 15.75 -7.84 -3.11
CA GLY A 14 14.29 -7.91 -3.20
C GLY A 14 13.77 -8.15 -4.62
N ARG A 15 14.37 -7.51 -5.63
CA ARG A 15 14.01 -7.71 -7.04
C ARG A 15 14.43 -9.11 -7.51
N ASP A 16 15.63 -9.53 -7.11
CA ASP A 16 16.14 -10.87 -7.42
C ASP A 16 15.21 -11.94 -6.85
N LEU A 17 14.73 -11.75 -5.62
CA LEU A 17 13.79 -12.68 -4.99
C LEU A 17 12.48 -12.76 -5.79
N VAL A 18 11.89 -11.62 -6.15
CA VAL A 18 10.67 -11.57 -6.97
C VAL A 18 10.90 -12.31 -8.29
N ASN A 19 11.97 -11.99 -9.02
CA ASN A 19 12.30 -12.60 -10.30
C ASN A 19 12.48 -14.12 -10.19
N ILE A 20 13.15 -14.60 -9.14
CA ILE A 20 13.33 -16.03 -8.89
C ILE A 20 11.96 -16.69 -8.67
N THR A 21 11.11 -16.10 -7.84
CA THR A 21 9.79 -16.67 -7.52
C THR A 21 8.77 -16.61 -8.66
N THR A 22 8.93 -15.70 -9.63
CA THR A 22 8.07 -15.64 -10.82
C THR A 22 8.55 -16.50 -11.97
N SER A 23 9.86 -16.76 -12.06
CA SER A 23 10.45 -17.42 -13.23
C SER A 23 10.68 -18.92 -13.05
N TYR A 24 10.74 -19.42 -11.81
CA TYR A 24 11.12 -20.79 -11.50
C TYR A 24 10.11 -21.49 -10.57
N ALA A 25 10.04 -22.81 -10.66
CA ALA A 25 9.19 -23.65 -9.81
C ALA A 25 9.90 -24.97 -9.42
N GLY A 26 9.37 -25.65 -8.39
CA GLY A 26 9.88 -26.94 -7.93
C GLY A 26 11.36 -26.91 -7.55
N GLN A 27 12.11 -27.93 -7.97
CA GLN A 27 13.51 -28.08 -7.59
C GLN A 27 14.42 -26.95 -8.13
N GLU A 28 14.09 -26.38 -9.29
CA GLU A 28 14.88 -25.26 -9.83
C GLU A 28 14.72 -24.00 -8.97
N LEU A 29 13.52 -23.75 -8.46
CA LEU A 29 13.26 -22.66 -7.52
C LEU A 29 14.10 -22.82 -6.26
N ASP A 30 14.13 -24.01 -5.66
CA ASP A 30 14.92 -24.29 -4.46
C ASP A 30 16.42 -24.05 -4.68
N ASN A 31 16.94 -24.47 -5.83
CA ASN A 31 18.33 -24.25 -6.22
C ASN A 31 18.65 -22.75 -6.37
N LYS A 32 17.78 -21.99 -7.05
CA LYS A 32 17.96 -20.54 -7.25
C LYS A 32 17.87 -19.78 -5.92
N LEU A 33 16.96 -20.18 -5.04
CA LEU A 33 16.83 -19.62 -3.70
C LEU A 33 18.05 -19.93 -2.83
N ALA A 34 18.66 -21.11 -2.96
CA ALA A 34 19.89 -21.44 -2.26
C ALA A 34 21.05 -20.53 -2.69
N VAL A 35 21.21 -20.31 -4.00
CA VAL A 35 22.21 -19.37 -4.54
C VAL A 35 21.95 -17.94 -4.03
N TRP A 36 20.70 -17.49 -4.08
CA TRP A 36 20.31 -16.17 -3.59
C TRP A 36 20.57 -15.99 -2.09
N ARG A 37 20.23 -16.99 -1.26
CA ARG A 37 20.52 -17.01 0.19
C ARG A 37 22.02 -16.92 0.44
N ASN A 38 22.84 -17.63 -0.32
CA ASN A 38 24.29 -17.60 -0.16
C ASN A 38 24.85 -16.22 -0.50
N ALA A 39 24.41 -15.60 -1.61
CA ALA A 39 24.79 -14.23 -1.93
C ALA A 39 24.37 -13.24 -0.82
N LEU A 40 23.17 -13.41 -0.27
CA LEU A 40 22.67 -12.59 0.83
C LEU A 40 23.50 -12.76 2.12
N ARG A 41 23.85 -14.00 2.48
CA ARG A 41 24.70 -14.32 3.62
C ARG A 41 26.09 -13.71 3.46
N GLU A 42 26.67 -13.82 2.27
CA GLU A 42 28.00 -13.26 1.99
C GLU A 42 28.01 -11.73 2.02
N GLU A 43 26.99 -11.07 1.47
CA GLU A 43 26.87 -9.61 1.59
C GLU A 43 26.76 -9.20 3.06
N LEU A 44 25.96 -9.91 3.86
CA LEU A 44 25.82 -9.63 5.29
C LEU A 44 27.12 -9.85 6.06
N ARG A 45 27.94 -10.86 5.72
CA ARG A 45 29.23 -11.13 6.37
C ARG A 45 30.30 -10.14 5.98
N THR A 46 30.44 -9.87 4.69
CA THR A 46 31.59 -9.17 4.12
C THR A 46 31.33 -7.68 3.92
N ASN A 47 30.07 -7.30 3.68
CA ASN A 47 29.68 -5.98 3.18
C ASN A 47 30.49 -5.59 1.94
N SER A 48 30.68 -6.52 1.00
CA SER A 48 31.57 -6.34 -0.15
C SER A 48 31.08 -5.24 -1.10
N ARG A 49 29.76 -5.03 -1.20
CA ARG A 49 29.17 -3.92 -1.96
C ARG A 49 29.19 -2.58 -1.20
N GLY A 50 29.60 -2.59 0.08
CA GLY A 50 29.76 -1.38 0.90
C GLY A 50 28.47 -0.66 1.26
N GLY A 51 27.29 -1.24 0.97
CA GLY A 51 26.00 -0.58 1.21
C GLY A 51 25.59 -0.55 2.68
N LEU A 52 26.04 -1.52 3.48
CA LEU A 52 25.68 -1.63 4.90
C LEU A 52 26.56 -0.71 5.74
N GLY A 53 25.99 -0.07 6.76
CA GLY A 53 26.78 0.73 7.72
C GLY A 53 27.75 -0.10 8.57
N LYS A 54 27.56 -1.42 8.64
CA LYS A 54 28.49 -2.37 9.25
C LYS A 54 28.26 -3.79 8.73
N ARG A 55 29.28 -4.64 8.88
CA ARG A 55 29.15 -6.10 8.70
C ARG A 55 28.21 -6.69 9.74
N CYS A 56 27.40 -7.66 9.33
CA CYS A 56 26.35 -8.29 10.12
C CYS A 56 26.47 -9.84 10.14
N PRO A 57 27.60 -10.44 10.54
CA PRO A 57 27.82 -11.89 10.47
C PRO A 57 26.80 -12.69 11.30
N LYS A 58 26.47 -12.24 12.52
CA LYS A 58 25.43 -12.85 13.36
C LYS A 58 24.04 -12.86 12.71
N LEU A 59 23.77 -11.92 11.79
CA LEU A 59 22.52 -11.90 11.03
C LEU A 59 22.57 -12.87 9.86
N ALA A 60 23.73 -13.00 9.20
CA ALA A 60 23.93 -13.98 8.13
C ALA A 60 23.67 -15.42 8.62
N GLU A 61 24.09 -15.75 9.84
CA GLU A 61 23.83 -17.05 10.47
C GLU A 61 22.33 -17.33 10.71
N LYS A 62 21.52 -16.28 10.86
CA LYS A 62 20.06 -16.40 11.05
C LYS A 62 19.30 -16.58 9.73
N ILE A 63 19.96 -16.40 8.59
CA ILE A 63 19.37 -16.73 7.29
C ILE A 63 19.48 -18.25 7.12
N VAL A 64 18.45 -18.97 7.52
CA VAL A 64 18.33 -20.44 7.38
C VAL A 64 17.79 -20.84 6.00
N ASP A 65 17.85 -22.11 5.65
CA ASP A 65 17.42 -22.59 4.32
C ASP A 65 15.92 -22.52 4.08
N THR A 66 15.13 -22.42 5.15
CA THR A 66 13.68 -22.16 5.08
C THR A 66 13.34 -20.69 4.84
N PHE A 67 14.35 -19.80 4.84
CA PHE A 67 14.16 -18.40 4.48
C PHE A 67 14.30 -18.20 2.96
N PRO A 68 13.47 -17.37 2.31
CA PRO A 68 12.28 -16.72 2.85
C PRO A 68 11.07 -17.68 2.87
N ARG A 69 10.07 -17.38 3.70
CA ARG A 69 8.78 -18.08 3.66
C ARG A 69 8.05 -17.71 2.37
N LEU A 70 8.01 -18.62 1.41
CA LEU A 70 7.45 -18.36 0.07
C LEU A 70 5.96 -18.01 0.11
N GLU A 71 5.20 -18.56 1.05
CA GLU A 71 3.80 -18.18 1.27
C GLU A 71 3.66 -16.69 1.58
N VAL A 72 4.55 -16.15 2.43
CA VAL A 72 4.54 -14.71 2.76
C VAL A 72 4.89 -13.89 1.54
N VAL A 73 5.91 -14.29 0.78
CA VAL A 73 6.30 -13.62 -0.47
C VAL A 73 5.11 -13.59 -1.45
N HIS A 74 4.43 -14.72 -1.60
CA HIS A 74 3.26 -14.84 -2.46
C HIS A 74 2.10 -13.93 -2.02
N LEU A 75 1.81 -13.84 -0.72
CA LEU A 75 0.78 -12.94 -0.19
C LEU A 75 1.04 -11.46 -0.52
N TYR A 76 2.30 -11.03 -0.53
CA TYR A 76 2.66 -9.65 -0.91
C TYR A 76 2.67 -9.43 -2.42
N MET A 77 3.02 -10.46 -3.21
CA MET A 77 3.05 -10.36 -4.67
C MET A 77 1.66 -10.48 -5.30
N ASN A 78 0.78 -11.27 -4.70
CA ASN A 78 -0.58 -11.54 -5.16
C ASN A 78 -1.56 -11.32 -4.00
N PRO A 79 -1.73 -10.06 -3.55
CA PRO A 79 -2.64 -9.77 -2.45
C PRO A 79 -4.09 -10.10 -2.86
N LEU A 80 -4.86 -10.61 -1.91
CA LEU A 80 -6.31 -10.70 -2.08
C LEU A 80 -6.89 -9.28 -1.98
N THR A 81 -7.45 -8.78 -3.08
CA THR A 81 -8.08 -7.47 -3.18
C THR A 81 -9.54 -7.61 -3.60
N SER A 82 -10.30 -6.52 -3.53
CA SER A 82 -11.70 -6.47 -4.01
C SER A 82 -11.84 -6.70 -5.52
N THR A 83 -10.73 -6.74 -6.26
CA THR A 83 -10.69 -7.05 -7.70
C THR A 83 -10.13 -8.44 -7.97
N SER A 84 -9.78 -9.22 -6.93
CA SER A 84 -9.27 -10.57 -7.11
C SER A 84 -10.36 -11.51 -7.64
N PRO A 85 -10.03 -12.50 -8.49
CA PRO A 85 -11.01 -13.45 -9.02
C PRO A 85 -11.79 -14.22 -7.95
N GLN A 86 -11.19 -14.40 -6.77
CA GLN A 86 -11.79 -15.10 -5.64
C GLN A 86 -12.73 -14.20 -4.81
N HIS A 87 -12.79 -12.90 -5.08
CA HIS A 87 -13.68 -11.99 -4.39
C HIS A 87 -15.12 -12.14 -4.89
N VAL A 88 -16.04 -12.45 -3.97
CA VAL A 88 -17.47 -12.67 -4.28
C VAL A 88 -18.31 -11.39 -4.13
N GLY A 89 -17.68 -10.23 -3.94
CA GLY A 89 -18.35 -8.94 -3.78
C GLY A 89 -18.38 -8.09 -5.06
N PRO A 90 -19.19 -7.00 -5.06
CA PRO A 90 -19.21 -6.08 -6.18
C PRO A 90 -17.83 -5.41 -6.33
N VAL A 91 -17.28 -5.47 -7.54
CA VAL A 91 -16.07 -4.70 -7.88
C VAL A 91 -16.41 -3.21 -7.77
N PRO A 92 -15.64 -2.40 -7.03
CA PRO A 92 -15.87 -0.97 -6.94
C PRO A 92 -15.87 -0.34 -8.33
N ASN A 93 -17.02 0.18 -8.77
CA ASN A 93 -17.14 0.89 -10.04
C ASN A 93 -16.91 2.38 -9.81
N SER A 94 -15.65 2.83 -9.92
CA SER A 94 -15.31 4.25 -9.83
C SER A 94 -15.95 5.09 -10.94
N ASN A 95 -16.33 4.49 -12.07
CA ASN A 95 -17.00 5.22 -13.16
C ASN A 95 -18.44 5.61 -12.78
N ALA A 96 -19.03 4.99 -11.75
CA ALA A 96 -20.32 5.39 -11.21
C ALA A 96 -20.21 6.62 -10.27
N TRP A 97 -19.00 7.08 -9.95
CA TRP A 97 -18.80 8.23 -9.07
C TRP A 97 -18.91 9.51 -9.88
N THR A 98 -20.14 9.96 -10.09
CA THR A 98 -20.40 11.27 -10.69
C THR A 98 -20.32 12.36 -9.61
N PRO A 99 -19.86 13.58 -9.96
CA PRO A 99 -19.97 14.72 -9.07
C PRO A 99 -21.44 14.92 -8.69
N GLN A 100 -21.73 14.84 -7.39
CA GLN A 100 -23.06 15.09 -6.84
C GLN A 100 -23.01 16.28 -5.87
N GLU A 101 -24.10 17.05 -5.89
CA GLU A 101 -24.40 18.07 -4.88
C GLU A 101 -24.64 17.39 -3.52
N PRO A 102 -24.04 17.88 -2.43
CA PRO A 102 -24.29 17.32 -1.12
C PRO A 102 -25.71 17.66 -0.64
N ASN A 103 -26.33 16.75 0.11
CA ASN A 103 -27.64 16.97 0.70
C ASN A 103 -27.54 17.91 1.91
N ILE A 104 -27.84 19.19 1.71
CA ILE A 104 -27.71 20.24 2.74
C ILE A 104 -28.61 19.99 3.96
N PRO A 105 -29.91 19.64 3.80
CA PRO A 105 -30.74 19.25 4.94
C PRO A 105 -30.14 18.10 5.76
N ALA A 106 -29.68 17.02 5.11
CA ALA A 106 -29.10 15.88 5.81
C ALA A 106 -27.81 16.26 6.56
N LEU A 107 -26.99 17.13 5.98
CA LEU A 107 -25.79 17.66 6.66
C LEU A 107 -26.15 18.57 7.84
N SER A 108 -27.20 19.38 7.71
CA SER A 108 -27.73 20.21 8.79
C SER A 108 -28.19 19.36 9.97
N ASP A 109 -28.96 18.29 9.71
CA ASP A 109 -29.42 17.34 10.73
C ASP A 109 -28.25 16.59 11.37
N PHE A 110 -27.26 16.20 10.57
CA PHE A 110 -26.04 15.56 11.05
C PHE A 110 -25.22 16.48 11.95
N CYS A 111 -25.00 17.73 11.55
CA CYS A 111 -24.29 18.72 12.37
C CYS A 111 -25.06 19.06 13.66
N SER A 112 -26.39 19.12 13.59
CA SER A 112 -27.22 19.37 14.77
C SER A 112 -27.13 18.22 15.78
N SER A 113 -27.20 16.97 15.30
CA SER A 113 -27.10 15.78 16.16
C SER A 113 -25.70 15.52 16.69
N LEU A 114 -24.66 15.72 15.88
CA LEU A 114 -23.28 15.41 16.25
C LEU A 114 -22.60 16.53 17.04
N PHE A 115 -22.84 17.79 16.67
CA PHE A 115 -22.16 18.95 17.25
C PHE A 115 -23.07 19.81 18.14
N GLY A 116 -24.36 19.48 18.25
CA GLY A 116 -25.33 20.28 19.00
C GLY A 116 -25.56 21.67 18.40
N TRP A 117 -25.20 21.87 17.13
CA TRP A 117 -25.39 23.17 16.46
C TRP A 117 -26.86 23.39 16.15
N SER A 118 -27.35 24.60 16.37
CA SER A 118 -28.75 24.94 16.09
C SER A 118 -28.91 26.38 15.65
N GLY A 119 -29.99 26.66 14.93
CA GLY A 119 -30.40 28.02 14.53
C GLY A 119 -29.29 28.76 13.79
N GLU A 120 -29.03 30.00 14.19
CA GLU A 120 -28.05 30.88 13.56
C GLU A 120 -26.62 30.34 13.62
N HIS A 121 -26.26 29.67 14.72
CA HIS A 121 -24.91 29.10 14.87
C HIS A 121 -24.62 28.04 13.81
N LEU A 122 -25.60 27.18 13.52
CA LEU A 122 -25.51 26.17 12.48
C LEU A 122 -25.34 26.82 11.10
N LEU A 123 -26.17 27.81 10.78
CA LEU A 123 -26.12 28.51 9.50
C LEU A 123 -24.77 29.22 9.30
N ASN A 124 -24.26 29.88 10.32
CA ASN A 124 -22.95 30.54 10.27
C ASN A 124 -21.82 29.54 10.03
N LYS A 125 -21.88 28.37 10.67
CA LYS A 125 -20.88 27.30 10.47
C LYS A 125 -20.97 26.65 9.08
N LEU A 126 -22.18 26.41 8.59
CA LEU A 126 -22.36 25.90 7.23
C LEU A 126 -21.88 26.92 6.20
N ASN A 127 -22.20 28.20 6.37
CA ASN A 127 -21.75 29.24 5.44
C ASN A 127 -20.21 29.36 5.44
N SER A 128 -19.57 29.44 6.60
CA SER A 128 -18.11 29.63 6.64
C SER A 128 -17.32 28.42 6.14
N ASN A 129 -17.81 27.19 6.32
CA ASN A 129 -17.05 25.97 6.06
C ASN A 129 -17.52 25.19 4.82
N LEU A 130 -18.82 25.18 4.54
CA LEU A 130 -19.41 24.38 3.47
C LEU A 130 -19.55 25.19 2.17
N TRP A 131 -19.88 26.47 2.26
CA TRP A 131 -20.17 27.31 1.09
C TRP A 131 -19.04 27.39 0.05
N PRO A 132 -17.75 27.58 0.44
CA PRO A 132 -16.68 27.60 -0.56
C PRO A 132 -16.55 26.27 -1.32
N GLY A 133 -16.74 25.14 -0.63
CA GLY A 133 -16.69 23.81 -1.24
C GLY A 133 -17.88 23.51 -2.13
N LEU A 134 -19.07 23.99 -1.75
CA LEU A 134 -20.27 23.95 -2.58
C LEU A 134 -20.11 24.75 -3.86
N ALA A 135 -19.70 26.02 -3.74
CA ALA A 135 -19.50 26.89 -4.90
C ALA A 135 -18.51 26.25 -5.88
N PHE A 136 -17.40 25.70 -5.38
CA PHE A 136 -16.44 24.98 -6.20
C PHE A 136 -17.04 23.76 -6.91
N ARG A 137 -17.83 22.93 -6.21
CA ARG A 137 -18.53 21.78 -6.82
C ARG A 137 -19.52 22.20 -7.90
N MET A 138 -20.28 23.27 -7.66
CA MET A 138 -21.22 23.81 -8.64
C MET A 138 -20.50 24.30 -9.91
N PHE A 139 -19.34 24.96 -9.77
CA PHE A 139 -18.55 25.36 -10.94
C PHE A 139 -17.95 24.15 -11.66
N ALA A 140 -17.41 23.18 -10.91
CA ALA A 140 -16.78 22.00 -11.49
C ALA A 140 -17.77 21.05 -12.18
N SER A 141 -19.02 20.95 -11.69
CA SER A 141 -20.04 20.08 -12.28
C SER A 141 -20.45 20.51 -13.69
N VAL A 142 -20.44 21.82 -13.97
CA VAL A 142 -20.71 22.38 -15.31
C VAL A 142 -19.59 22.04 -16.30
N CYS A 143 -18.33 22.00 -15.84
CA CYS A 143 -17.19 21.67 -16.70
C CYS A 143 -17.08 20.18 -17.07
N ILE A 144 -17.76 19.29 -16.34
CA ILE A 144 -17.70 17.83 -16.56
C ILE A 144 -18.81 17.34 -17.50
N GLN A 145 -19.79 18.18 -17.85
CA GLN A 145 -20.91 17.84 -18.73
C GLN A 145 -20.63 18.02 -20.25
N TYR A 146 -19.38 18.26 -20.66
CA TYR A 146 -18.97 18.41 -22.06
C TYR A 146 -17.89 17.41 -22.47
#